data_AF-A0A8J4QZI6-F1
#
_entry.id   AF-A0A8J4QZI6-F1
#
_cell.length_a   1.000
_cell.length_b   1.000
_cell.length_c   1.000
_cell.angle_alpha   90.00
_cell.angle_beta   90.00
_cell.angle_gamma   90.00
#
_symmetry.space_group_name_H-M   'P 1'
#
loop_
_entity.id
_entity.type
_entity.pdbx_description
1 polymer ?
#
loop_
_entity_poly.entity_id
_entity_poly.type
_entity_poly.pdbx_seq_one_letter_code
_entity_poly.pdbx_strand_id
1 'polypeptide(L)'
;MEAAPSSSSTSTSTSSGGSVTFYDFLDRMRNPASLDLVRSIKSFIVSFSFYTPNPDNDGKKVQDFYLSMEAAIREHPLWAAATFEELDSAMEGLEKYVMTKLFSRTFASVPEDAKIDREVSEKICLLQTFLKPEHLDIPAVLHNEASWLLAEKELQKINTFKAPREKLLCIMNCCRVINNLLLNASMSENHALAGLDDFLPVLIYVTIKASSPWPILHSCTLTSNSSNYIGGRPNLSQKQLIISQILSQPRHLLLI
;
A
#
# COMPACT_ATOMS: atom_id res chain seq x y z
N MET A 1 -50.58 -19.70 -27.07
CA MET A 1 -49.38 -19.07 -27.69
C MET A 1 -49.46 -17.59 -27.31
N GLU A 2 -49.07 -17.18 -26.11
CA GLU A 2 -47.75 -17.24 -25.45
C GLU A 2 -46.77 -16.16 -25.98
N ALA A 3 -46.38 -15.26 -25.05
CA ALA A 3 -45.20 -14.35 -24.98
C ALA A 3 -45.03 -13.27 -26.08
N ALA A 4 -44.50 -12.06 -25.86
CA ALA A 4 -43.65 -11.51 -24.79
C ALA A 4 -43.77 -9.96 -24.71
N PRO A 5 -43.45 -9.32 -23.57
CA PRO A 5 -43.23 -7.88 -23.48
C PRO A 5 -41.74 -7.54 -23.68
N SER A 6 -41.44 -6.63 -24.61
CA SER A 6 -40.07 -6.11 -24.82
C SER A 6 -39.73 -5.09 -23.72
N SER A 7 -38.77 -5.47 -22.90
CA SER A 7 -38.18 -4.75 -21.79
C SER A 7 -37.49 -3.45 -22.21
N SER A 8 -37.75 -2.41 -21.43
CA SER A 8 -36.99 -1.16 -21.36
C SER A 8 -35.55 -1.44 -20.95
N SER A 9 -34.61 -1.27 -21.88
CA SER A 9 -33.18 -1.22 -21.61
C SER A 9 -32.85 0.06 -20.84
N THR A 10 -32.88 -0.04 -19.51
CA THR A 10 -32.29 0.95 -18.62
C THR A 10 -30.78 0.89 -18.82
N SER A 11 -30.22 1.85 -19.54
CA SER A 11 -28.79 2.07 -19.66
C SER A 11 -28.26 2.52 -18.30
N THR A 12 -27.74 1.55 -17.53
CA THR A 12 -26.95 1.83 -16.32
C THR A 12 -25.68 2.55 -16.76
N SER A 13 -25.64 3.85 -16.50
CA SER A 13 -24.48 4.70 -16.61
C SER A 13 -23.40 4.22 -15.64
N THR A 14 -22.48 3.40 -16.14
CA THR A 14 -21.17 3.20 -15.52
C THR A 14 -20.43 4.53 -15.52
N SER A 15 -20.40 5.19 -14.36
CA SER A 15 -19.54 6.33 -14.09
C SER A 15 -18.08 5.90 -14.10
N SER A 16 -17.50 5.88 -15.30
CA SER A 16 -16.05 5.91 -15.53
C SER A 16 -15.50 7.26 -15.05
N GLY A 17 -15.32 7.40 -13.74
CA GLY A 17 -14.46 8.44 -13.17
C GLY A 17 -13.05 8.21 -13.66
N GLY A 18 -12.61 9.01 -14.63
CA GLY A 18 -11.28 8.92 -15.23
C GLY A 18 -10.23 8.97 -14.12
N SER A 19 -9.50 7.88 -13.95
CA SER A 19 -8.35 7.82 -13.06
C SER A 19 -7.36 8.89 -13.53
N VAL A 20 -7.16 9.96 -12.77
CA VAL A 20 -6.06 10.90 -12.99
C VAL A 20 -4.78 10.08 -12.80
N THR A 21 -4.06 9.85 -13.90
CA THR A 21 -3.02 8.82 -13.99
C THR A 21 -1.63 9.40 -13.77
N PHE A 22 -0.70 8.52 -13.41
CA PHE A 22 0.75 8.78 -13.47
C PHE A 22 1.20 9.41 -14.81
N TYR A 23 0.50 9.11 -15.92
CA TYR A 23 0.80 9.68 -17.23
C TYR A 23 0.42 11.16 -17.32
N ASP A 24 -0.66 11.59 -16.67
CA ASP A 24 -1.07 13.00 -16.62
C ASP A 24 -0.05 13.83 -15.84
N PHE A 25 0.49 13.28 -14.75
CA PHE A 25 1.63 13.87 -14.04
C PHE A 25 2.84 13.99 -14.98
N LEU A 26 3.24 12.93 -15.68
CA LEU A 26 4.38 12.96 -16.59
C LEU A 26 4.20 13.97 -17.73
N ASP A 27 3.00 14.10 -18.29
CA ASP A 27 2.71 15.04 -19.37
C ASP A 27 2.74 16.49 -18.89
N ARG A 28 2.24 16.78 -17.69
CA ARG A 28 2.42 18.11 -17.07
C ARG A 28 3.88 18.43 -16.78
N MET A 29 4.67 17.45 -16.35
CA MET A 29 6.11 17.58 -16.09
C MET A 29 6.96 17.62 -17.38
N ARG A 30 6.39 17.32 -18.55
CA ARG A 30 7.02 17.53 -19.86
C ARG A 30 6.86 18.95 -20.36
N ASN A 31 5.94 19.73 -19.77
CA ASN A 31 5.73 21.12 -20.16
C ASN A 31 6.99 21.95 -19.83
N PRO A 32 7.52 22.76 -20.76
CA PRO A 32 8.69 23.60 -20.51
C PRO A 32 8.52 24.57 -19.33
N ALA A 33 7.30 24.93 -18.98
CA ALA A 33 7.02 25.77 -17.81
C ALA A 33 7.24 25.05 -16.47
N SER A 34 7.41 23.72 -16.44
CA SER A 34 7.69 22.91 -15.22
C SER A 34 9.18 22.56 -15.03
N LEU A 35 10.07 23.16 -15.83
CA LEU A 35 11.49 22.79 -15.87
C LEU A 35 12.22 22.99 -14.54
N ASP A 36 11.81 23.96 -13.75
CA ASP A 36 12.28 24.21 -12.38
C ASP A 36 11.96 23.03 -11.45
N LEU A 37 10.72 22.52 -11.48
CA LEU A 37 10.28 21.34 -10.73
C LEU A 37 11.07 20.10 -11.16
N VAL A 38 11.20 19.88 -12.48
CA VAL A 38 11.99 18.76 -13.04
C VAL A 38 13.45 18.83 -12.61
N ARG A 39 14.06 20.03 -12.63
CA ARG A 39 15.45 20.24 -12.17
C ARG A 39 15.59 19.95 -10.68
N SER A 40 14.63 20.38 -9.86
CA SER A 40 14.63 20.09 -8.42
C SER A 40 14.59 18.59 -8.15
N ILE A 41 13.70 17.84 -8.81
CA ILE A 41 13.60 16.38 -8.69
C ILE A 41 14.91 15.70 -9.10
N LYS A 42 15.48 16.07 -10.25
CA LYS A 42 16.75 15.50 -10.73
C LYS A 42 17.90 15.81 -9.77
N SER A 43 17.98 17.05 -9.28
CA SER A 43 19.00 17.47 -8.32
C SER A 43 18.90 16.68 -7.01
N PHE A 44 17.67 16.46 -6.51
CA PHE A 44 17.44 15.62 -5.35
C PHE A 44 17.92 14.18 -5.58
N ILE A 45 17.52 13.52 -6.68
CA ILE A 45 17.92 12.14 -6.98
C ILE A 45 19.45 12.02 -7.08
N VAL A 46 20.09 12.97 -7.76
CA VAL A 46 21.56 12.99 -7.93
C VAL A 46 22.26 13.20 -6.59
N SER A 47 21.86 14.22 -5.82
CA SER A 47 22.45 14.50 -4.50
C SER A 47 22.25 13.33 -3.53
N PHE A 48 21.07 12.71 -3.52
CA PHE A 48 20.77 11.52 -2.73
C PHE A 48 21.69 10.33 -3.07
N SER A 49 22.12 10.24 -4.33
CA SER A 49 23.05 9.20 -4.81
C SER A 49 24.50 9.44 -4.36
N PHE A 50 24.86 10.63 -3.88
CA PHE A 50 26.22 10.93 -3.43
C PHE A 50 26.44 10.71 -1.93
N TYR A 51 25.38 10.66 -1.12
CA TYR A 51 25.51 10.43 0.32
C TYR A 51 25.73 8.95 0.65
N THR A 52 26.34 8.69 1.80
CA THR A 52 26.39 7.35 2.40
C THR A 52 24.99 6.95 2.88
N PRO A 53 24.47 5.76 2.51
CA PRO A 53 23.16 5.31 2.95
C PRO A 53 23.04 5.28 4.48
N ASN A 54 21.96 5.85 5.00
CA ASN A 54 21.59 5.83 6.41
C ASN A 54 20.05 5.80 6.49
N PRO A 55 19.42 4.65 6.81
CA PRO A 55 17.97 4.48 6.71
C PRO A 55 17.14 5.55 7.43
N ASP A 56 17.52 5.95 8.65
CA ASP A 56 16.79 6.94 9.44
C ASP A 56 16.87 8.34 8.83
N ASN A 57 18.06 8.74 8.39
CA ASN A 57 18.29 10.05 7.78
C ASN A 57 17.73 10.12 6.35
N ASP A 58 17.86 9.03 5.61
CA ASP A 58 17.40 8.91 4.22
C ASP A 58 15.88 8.99 4.15
N GLY A 59 15.17 8.34 5.08
CA GLY A 59 13.73 8.50 5.25
C GLY A 59 13.35 9.96 5.44
N LYS A 60 13.93 10.62 6.45
CA LYS A 60 13.65 12.03 6.74
C LYS A 60 13.92 12.96 5.55
N LYS A 61 15.04 12.79 4.84
CA LYS A 61 15.37 13.59 3.65
C LYS A 61 14.34 13.43 2.53
N VAL A 62 13.84 12.22 2.31
CA VAL A 62 12.80 11.95 1.33
C VAL A 62 11.48 12.62 1.74
N GLN A 63 11.11 12.57 3.03
CA GLN A 63 9.92 13.27 3.54
C GLN A 63 10.02 14.79 3.37
N ASP A 64 11.13 15.38 3.80
CA ASP A 64 11.37 16.82 3.72
C ASP A 64 11.34 17.29 2.25
N PHE A 65 11.87 16.47 1.33
CA PHE A 65 11.79 16.72 -0.10
C PHE A 65 10.34 16.69 -0.63
N TYR A 66 9.53 15.69 -0.23
CA TYR A 66 8.13 15.64 -0.65
C TYR A 66 7.32 16.83 -0.13
N LEU A 67 7.51 17.23 1.13
CA LEU A 67 6.84 18.42 1.69
C LEU A 67 7.23 19.69 0.95
N SER A 68 8.53 19.86 0.64
CA SER A 68 9.00 21.00 -0.15
C SER A 68 8.43 20.99 -1.57
N MET A 69 8.31 19.82 -2.19
CA MET A 69 7.80 19.70 -3.56
C MET A 69 6.29 19.90 -3.63
N GLU A 70 5.54 19.45 -2.62
CA GLU A 70 4.10 19.70 -2.50
C GLU A 70 3.82 21.20 -2.44
N ALA A 71 4.55 21.93 -1.61
CA ALA A 71 4.45 23.39 -1.53
C ALA A 71 4.79 24.06 -2.87
N ALA A 72 5.89 23.65 -3.51
CA ALA A 72 6.31 24.18 -4.80
C ALA A 72 5.27 23.91 -5.91
N ILE A 73 4.71 22.69 -5.98
CA ILE A 73 3.67 22.33 -6.94
C ILE A 73 2.41 23.16 -6.70
N ARG A 74 1.97 23.33 -5.44
CA ARG A 74 0.76 24.07 -5.10
C ARG A 74 0.83 25.56 -5.48
N GLU A 75 2.01 26.17 -5.37
CA GLU A 75 2.24 27.57 -5.73
C GLU A 75 2.56 27.77 -7.23
N HIS A 76 2.81 26.69 -7.97
CA HIS A 76 3.25 26.77 -9.35
C HIS A 76 2.12 27.19 -10.30
N PRO A 77 2.33 28.13 -11.24
CA PRO A 77 1.29 28.62 -12.15
C PRO A 77 0.57 27.53 -12.96
N LEU A 78 1.29 26.45 -13.32
CA LEU A 78 0.70 25.29 -14.03
C LEU A 78 -0.34 24.51 -13.21
N TRP A 79 -0.32 24.65 -11.89
CA TRP A 79 -1.19 23.94 -10.95
C TRP A 79 -2.19 24.88 -10.26
N ALA A 80 -2.20 26.16 -10.62
CA ALA A 80 -3.09 27.17 -10.02
C ALA A 80 -4.59 26.85 -10.17
N ALA A 81 -4.96 26.13 -11.23
CA ALA A 81 -6.34 25.68 -11.50
C ALA A 81 -6.57 24.20 -11.14
N ALA A 82 -5.58 23.52 -10.54
CA ALA A 82 -5.67 22.10 -10.27
C ALA A 82 -6.58 21.81 -9.07
N THR A 83 -7.35 20.73 -9.14
CA THR A 83 -8.16 20.26 -8.00
C THR A 83 -7.28 19.59 -6.94
N PHE A 84 -7.82 19.41 -5.73
CA PHE A 84 -7.12 18.66 -4.68
C PHE A 84 -6.79 17.22 -5.13
N GLU A 85 -7.68 16.59 -5.90
CA GLU A 85 -7.49 15.24 -6.45
C GLU A 85 -6.35 15.21 -7.47
N GLU A 86 -6.27 16.22 -8.34
CA GLU A 86 -5.16 16.32 -9.30
C GLU A 86 -3.82 16.56 -8.60
N LEU A 87 -3.80 17.34 -7.51
CA LEU A 87 -2.61 17.55 -6.68
C LEU A 87 -2.19 16.26 -5.96
N ASP A 88 -3.13 15.48 -5.40
CA ASP A 88 -2.82 14.19 -4.76
C ASP A 88 -2.25 13.19 -5.79
N SER A 89 -2.87 13.10 -6.97
CA SER A 89 -2.37 12.29 -8.10
C SER A 89 -0.97 12.74 -8.56
N ALA A 90 -0.67 14.04 -8.53
CA ALA A 90 0.65 14.56 -8.85
C ALA A 90 1.70 14.13 -7.83
N MET A 91 1.37 14.21 -6.54
CA MET A 91 2.24 13.78 -5.46
C MET A 91 2.47 12.27 -5.47
N GLU A 92 1.45 11.48 -5.82
CA GLU A 92 1.59 10.05 -6.09
C GLU A 92 2.55 9.79 -7.26
N GLY A 93 2.41 10.54 -8.36
CA GLY A 93 3.29 10.40 -9.50
C GLY A 93 4.74 10.76 -9.19
N LEU A 94 4.95 11.80 -8.39
CA LEU A 94 6.25 12.20 -7.88
C LEU A 94 6.87 11.11 -7.01
N GLU A 95 6.12 10.57 -6.03
CA GLU A 95 6.60 9.49 -5.15
C GLU A 95 7.00 8.28 -6.00
N LYS A 96 6.13 7.88 -6.94
CA LYS A 96 6.40 6.76 -7.84
C LYS A 96 7.68 6.97 -8.65
N TYR A 97 7.90 8.17 -9.18
CA TYR A 97 9.09 8.49 -9.95
C TYR A 97 10.36 8.45 -9.09
N VAL A 98 10.35 9.13 -7.94
CA VAL A 98 11.49 9.23 -7.03
C VAL A 98 11.85 7.85 -6.47
N MET A 99 10.88 7.11 -5.94
CA MET A 99 11.10 5.80 -5.34
C MET A 99 11.53 4.75 -6.35
N THR A 100 11.10 4.85 -7.62
CA THR A 100 11.62 3.98 -8.69
C THR A 100 13.12 4.19 -8.93
N LYS A 101 13.61 5.42 -8.77
CA LYS A 101 15.03 5.78 -8.96
C LYS A 101 15.88 5.50 -7.72
N LEU A 102 15.31 5.67 -6.53
CA LEU A 102 16.00 5.45 -5.25
C LEU A 102 15.90 4.01 -4.74
N PHE A 103 15.12 3.15 -5.38
CA PHE A 103 14.79 1.80 -4.90
C PHE A 103 16.00 0.99 -4.42
N SER A 104 17.08 0.94 -5.20
CA SER A 104 18.29 0.17 -4.87
C SER A 104 19.09 0.71 -3.68
N ARG A 105 18.80 1.93 -3.24
CA ARG A 105 19.46 2.58 -2.09
C ARG A 105 18.58 2.63 -0.85
N THR A 106 17.27 2.69 -1.02
CA THR A 106 16.35 2.77 0.12
C THR A 106 15.90 1.38 0.56
N PHE A 107 15.77 0.42 -0.35
CA PHE A 107 15.29 -0.93 -0.04
C PHE A 107 16.41 -1.96 0.00
N ALA A 108 16.46 -2.73 1.10
CA ALA A 108 17.46 -3.76 1.36
C ALA A 108 18.92 -3.28 1.17
N SER A 109 19.18 -2.02 1.52
CA SER A 109 20.48 -1.38 1.29
C SER A 109 21.54 -1.77 2.32
N VAL A 110 21.11 -2.34 3.45
CA VAL A 110 21.98 -2.85 4.51
C VAL A 110 21.95 -4.38 4.49
N PRO A 111 23.11 -5.06 4.56
CA PRO A 111 23.17 -6.52 4.55
C PRO A 111 22.42 -7.19 5.71
N GLU A 112 22.20 -6.48 6.82
CA GLU A 112 21.42 -6.98 7.95
C GLU A 112 19.93 -7.15 7.59
N ASP A 113 19.36 -6.24 6.77
CA ASP A 113 17.98 -6.37 6.30
C ASP A 113 17.83 -7.67 5.50
N ALA A 114 18.75 -7.93 4.57
CA ALA A 114 18.74 -9.15 3.75
C ALA A 114 18.92 -10.44 4.58
N LYS A 115 19.54 -10.35 5.75
CA LYS A 115 19.68 -11.47 6.69
C LYS A 115 18.36 -11.71 7.43
N ILE A 116 17.76 -10.66 7.99
CA ILE A 116 16.45 -10.73 8.66
C ILE A 116 15.40 -11.27 7.70
N ASP A 117 15.39 -10.79 6.46
CA ASP A 117 14.45 -11.22 5.43
C ASP A 117 14.57 -12.72 5.11
N ARG A 118 15.81 -13.22 5.10
CA ARG A 118 16.09 -14.65 4.89
C ARG A 118 15.59 -15.48 6.07
N GLU A 119 15.90 -15.07 7.30
CA GLU A 119 15.46 -15.78 8.51
C GLU A 119 13.93 -15.83 8.61
N VAL A 120 13.25 -14.72 8.28
CA VAL A 120 11.78 -14.66 8.23
C VAL A 120 11.24 -15.57 7.12
N SER A 121 11.83 -15.52 5.93
CA SER A 121 11.40 -16.36 4.80
C SER A 121 11.56 -17.86 5.10
N GLU A 122 12.64 -18.26 5.75
CA GLU A 122 12.88 -19.64 6.17
C GLU A 122 11.82 -20.09 7.19
N LYS A 123 11.52 -19.26 8.20
CA LYS A 123 10.48 -19.54 9.19
C LYS A 123 9.09 -19.65 8.57
N ILE A 124 8.73 -18.75 7.66
CA ILE A 124 7.45 -18.80 6.93
C ILE A 124 7.35 -20.10 6.13
N CYS A 125 8.41 -20.48 5.41
CA CYS A 125 8.45 -21.72 4.63
C CYS A 125 8.21 -22.96 5.52
N LEU A 126 8.84 -23.02 6.70
CA LEU A 126 8.63 -24.10 7.65
C LEU A 126 7.18 -24.12 8.17
N LEU A 127 6.64 -22.96 8.57
CA LEU A 127 5.26 -22.85 9.06
C LEU A 127 4.24 -23.30 8.01
N GLN A 128 4.46 -22.97 6.74
CA GLN A 128 3.55 -23.35 5.65
C GLN A 128 3.33 -24.87 5.53
N THR A 129 4.31 -25.69 5.94
CA THR A 129 4.25 -27.16 5.80
C THR A 129 3.21 -27.81 6.72
N PHE A 130 2.91 -27.21 7.87
CA PHE A 130 2.02 -27.81 8.86
C PHE A 130 0.93 -26.87 9.39
N LEU A 131 0.98 -25.57 9.08
CA LEU A 131 -0.03 -24.61 9.53
C LEU A 131 -1.39 -24.89 8.89
N LYS A 132 -2.39 -25.06 9.75
CA LYS A 132 -3.80 -25.18 9.40
C LYS A 132 -4.59 -24.03 10.03
N PRO A 133 -5.75 -23.66 9.49
CA PRO A 133 -6.58 -22.59 10.05
C PRO A 133 -6.95 -22.82 11.53
N GLU A 134 -7.12 -24.08 11.94
CA GLU A 134 -7.48 -24.42 13.32
C GLU A 134 -6.39 -24.10 14.33
N HIS A 135 -5.11 -24.04 13.91
CA HIS A 135 -4.01 -23.68 14.80
C HIS A 135 -3.99 -22.18 15.16
N LEU A 136 -4.75 -21.37 14.42
CA LEU A 136 -4.90 -19.93 14.64
C LEU A 136 -6.31 -19.58 15.15
N ASP A 137 -7.07 -20.57 15.62
CA ASP A 137 -8.45 -20.39 16.11
C ASP A 137 -9.40 -19.77 15.06
N ILE A 138 -9.17 -20.03 13.75
CA ILE A 138 -10.02 -19.51 12.68
C ILE A 138 -11.31 -20.35 12.59
N PRO A 139 -12.51 -19.76 12.82
CA PRO A 139 -13.77 -20.48 12.73
C PRO A 139 -14.02 -21.03 11.32
N ALA A 140 -14.66 -22.21 11.24
CA ALA A 140 -14.99 -22.85 9.96
C ALA A 140 -15.85 -21.98 9.02
N VAL A 141 -16.63 -21.06 9.58
CA VAL A 141 -17.43 -20.07 8.85
C VAL A 141 -16.57 -19.16 7.97
N LEU A 142 -15.32 -18.93 8.39
CA LEU A 142 -14.35 -18.09 7.67
C LEU A 142 -13.49 -18.90 6.68
N HIS A 143 -13.71 -20.21 6.56
CA HIS A 143 -12.94 -21.08 5.66
C HIS A 143 -13.42 -20.91 4.22
N ASN A 144 -13.03 -19.79 3.61
CA ASN A 144 -13.34 -19.47 2.23
C ASN A 144 -12.06 -19.40 1.40
N GLU A 145 -11.72 -20.54 0.78
CA GLU A 145 -10.50 -20.67 -0.03
C GLU A 145 -10.42 -19.64 -1.15
N ALA A 146 -11.55 -19.30 -1.80
CA ALA A 146 -11.58 -18.31 -2.87
C ALA A 146 -11.22 -16.90 -2.37
N SER A 147 -11.74 -16.51 -1.20
CA SER A 147 -11.46 -15.19 -0.60
C SER A 147 -10.02 -15.12 -0.07
N TRP A 148 -9.52 -16.20 0.53
CA TRP A 148 -8.12 -16.28 0.95
C TRP A 148 -7.18 -16.19 -0.24
N LEU A 149 -7.45 -16.92 -1.33
CA LEU A 149 -6.64 -16.85 -2.55
C LEU A 149 -6.63 -15.44 -3.17
N LEU A 150 -7.75 -14.71 -3.12
CA LEU A 150 -7.79 -13.32 -3.57
C LEU A 150 -6.91 -12.41 -2.70
N ALA A 151 -6.96 -12.57 -1.38
CA ALA A 151 -6.14 -11.80 -0.44
C ALA A 151 -4.63 -12.12 -0.61
N GLU A 152 -4.29 -13.41 -0.78
CA GLU A 152 -2.93 -13.86 -1.09
C GLU A 152 -2.39 -13.22 -2.36
N LYS A 153 -3.19 -13.19 -3.43
CA LYS A 153 -2.81 -12.54 -4.71
C LYS A 153 -2.58 -11.04 -4.57
N GLU A 154 -3.31 -10.35 -3.69
CA GLU A 154 -3.04 -8.94 -3.43
C GLU A 154 -1.70 -8.75 -2.72
N LEU A 155 -1.38 -9.57 -1.72
CA LEU A 155 -0.08 -9.52 -1.03
C LEU A 155 1.09 -9.89 -1.94
N GLN A 156 0.92 -10.87 -2.84
CA GLN A 156 1.95 -11.26 -3.81
C GLN A 156 2.38 -10.13 -4.74
N LYS A 157 1.52 -9.15 -4.99
CA LYS A 157 1.85 -7.98 -5.79
C LYS A 157 2.77 -7.00 -5.07
N ILE A 158 2.95 -7.08 -3.75
CA ILE A 158 3.73 -6.08 -3.01
C ILE A 158 5.18 -5.94 -3.52
N ASN A 159 5.77 -7.04 -3.99
CA ASN A 159 7.14 -7.07 -4.51
C ASN A 159 7.26 -6.60 -5.96
N THR A 160 6.15 -6.50 -6.70
CA THR A 160 6.16 -5.99 -8.09
C THR A 160 6.23 -4.46 -8.13
N PHE A 161 5.75 -3.81 -7.06
CA PHE A 161 5.75 -2.37 -6.94
C PHE A 161 6.99 -1.83 -6.24
N LYS A 162 7.43 -0.63 -6.66
CA LYS A 162 8.56 0.08 -6.05
C LYS A 162 8.14 1.26 -5.19
N ALA A 163 6.98 1.85 -5.49
CA ALA A 163 6.45 2.96 -4.71
C ALA A 163 5.84 2.47 -3.39
N PRO A 164 6.13 3.12 -2.24
CA PRO A 164 5.49 2.83 -0.95
C PRO A 164 3.96 2.86 -1.01
N ARG A 165 3.36 3.82 -1.75
CA ARG A 165 1.89 3.89 -1.92
C ARG A 165 1.30 2.65 -2.56
N GLU A 166 1.91 2.19 -3.65
CA GLU A 166 1.46 0.99 -4.36
C GLU A 166 1.59 -0.26 -3.48
N LYS A 167 2.67 -0.36 -2.69
CA LYS A 167 2.84 -1.44 -1.70
C LYS A 167 1.78 -1.40 -0.62
N LEU A 168 1.47 -0.21 -0.09
CA LEU A 168 0.42 -0.03 0.91
C LEU A 168 -0.96 -0.38 0.34
N LEU A 169 -1.22 -0.04 -0.93
CA LEU A 169 -2.47 -0.37 -1.60
C LEU A 169 -2.68 -1.89 -1.70
N CYS A 170 -1.63 -2.68 -1.96
CA CYS A 170 -1.69 -4.14 -1.90
C CYS A 170 -2.15 -4.64 -0.53
N ILE A 171 -1.58 -4.09 0.54
CA ILE A 171 -1.95 -4.45 1.92
C ILE A 171 -3.41 -4.05 2.18
N MET A 172 -3.81 -2.83 1.81
CA MET A 172 -5.18 -2.35 1.99
C MET A 172 -6.19 -3.19 1.22
N ASN A 173 -5.87 -3.61 0.00
CA ASN A 173 -6.73 -4.48 -0.80
C ASN A 173 -6.85 -5.87 -0.17
N CYS A 174 -5.74 -6.45 0.31
CA CYS A 174 -5.76 -7.69 1.09
C CYS A 174 -6.68 -7.55 2.32
N CYS A 175 -6.50 -6.51 3.13
CA CYS A 175 -7.35 -6.25 4.31
C CYS A 175 -8.82 -6.06 3.93
N ARG A 176 -9.13 -5.41 2.80
CA ARG A 176 -10.50 -5.27 2.28
C ARG A 176 -11.12 -6.60 1.92
N VAL A 177 -10.38 -7.49 1.26
CA VAL A 177 -10.86 -8.84 0.93
C VAL A 177 -11.19 -9.62 2.21
N ILE A 178 -10.29 -9.59 3.21
CA ILE A 178 -10.52 -10.25 4.50
C ILE A 178 -11.73 -9.65 5.21
N ASN A 179 -11.86 -8.32 5.25
CA ASN A 179 -12.99 -7.67 5.90
C ASN A 179 -14.32 -8.00 5.22
N ASN A 180 -14.34 -8.06 3.89
CA ASN A 180 -15.54 -8.48 3.15
C ASN A 180 -15.92 -9.93 3.44
N LEU A 181 -14.94 -10.82 3.60
CA LEU A 181 -15.17 -12.19 4.03
C LEU A 181 -15.83 -12.24 5.42
N LEU A 182 -15.29 -11.50 6.39
CA LEU A 182 -15.84 -11.39 7.74
C LEU A 182 -17.28 -10.85 7.73
N LEU A 183 -17.51 -9.79 6.97
CA LEU A 183 -18.85 -9.20 6.83
C LEU A 183 -19.84 -10.21 6.23
N ASN A 184 -19.46 -10.94 5.18
CA ASN A 184 -20.33 -11.95 4.57
C ASN A 184 -20.65 -13.10 5.55
N ALA A 185 -19.66 -13.55 6.33
CA ALA A 185 -19.85 -14.55 7.36
C ALA A 185 -20.81 -14.06 8.47
N SER A 186 -20.67 -12.80 8.91
CA SER A 186 -21.54 -12.18 9.92
C SER A 186 -22.98 -11.95 9.45
N MET A 187 -23.22 -11.89 8.14
CA MET A 187 -24.58 -11.82 7.58
C MET A 187 -25.22 -13.20 7.44
N SER A 188 -24.41 -14.26 7.34
CA SER A 188 -24.87 -15.64 7.15
C SER A 188 -25.17 -16.34 8.47
N GLU A 189 -24.40 -16.04 9.52
CA GLU A 189 -24.62 -16.55 10.88
C GLU A 189 -24.87 -15.36 11.80
N ASN A 190 -25.86 -15.42 12.69
CA ASN A 190 -26.26 -14.36 13.64
C ASN A 190 -25.17 -14.03 14.70
N HIS A 191 -23.89 -14.16 14.37
CA HIS A 191 -22.75 -13.93 15.24
C HIS A 191 -21.99 -12.69 14.76
N ALA A 192 -21.63 -11.80 15.69
CA ALA A 192 -20.92 -10.56 15.40
C ALA A 192 -19.43 -10.82 15.09
N LEU A 193 -19.13 -11.49 13.97
CA LEU A 193 -17.78 -11.84 13.51
C LEU A 193 -17.08 -10.65 12.82
N ALA A 194 -16.97 -9.52 13.50
CA ALA A 194 -16.38 -8.30 12.96
C ALA A 194 -15.31 -7.68 13.88
N GLY A 195 -14.78 -8.45 14.82
CA GLY A 195 -13.76 -8.01 15.76
C GLY A 195 -12.34 -8.07 15.19
N LEU A 196 -11.39 -7.42 15.87
CA LEU A 196 -9.96 -7.61 15.62
C LEU A 196 -9.54 -9.08 15.84
N ASP A 197 -10.23 -9.75 16.77
CA ASP A 197 -9.98 -11.14 17.15
C ASP A 197 -10.35 -12.13 16.04
N ASP A 198 -11.26 -11.78 15.14
CA ASP A 198 -11.59 -12.59 13.95
C ASP A 198 -10.70 -12.22 12.75
N PHE A 199 -10.30 -10.95 12.65
CA PHE A 199 -9.52 -10.44 11.52
C PHE A 199 -8.06 -10.85 11.56
N LEU A 200 -7.41 -10.70 12.72
CA LEU A 200 -5.97 -10.90 12.85
C LEU A 200 -5.54 -12.34 12.53
N PRO A 201 -6.22 -13.39 13.01
CA PRO A 201 -5.89 -14.77 12.65
C PRO A 201 -5.96 -15.03 11.15
N VAL A 202 -6.99 -14.53 10.47
CA VAL A 202 -7.15 -14.69 9.02
C VAL A 202 -6.04 -13.94 8.27
N LEU A 203 -5.69 -12.73 8.71
CA LEU A 203 -4.57 -11.98 8.12
C LEU A 203 -3.24 -12.71 8.29
N ILE A 204 -2.96 -13.27 9.46
CA ILE A 204 -1.74 -14.05 9.72
C ILE A 204 -1.71 -15.28 8.81
N TYR A 205 -2.81 -16.02 8.71
CA TYR A 205 -2.90 -17.21 7.86
C TYR A 205 -2.66 -16.88 6.38
N VAL A 206 -3.37 -15.88 5.84
CA VAL A 206 -3.20 -15.42 4.46
C VAL A 206 -1.78 -14.93 4.22
N THR A 207 -1.19 -14.21 5.16
CA THR A 207 0.19 -13.71 5.07
C THR A 207 1.20 -14.86 4.96
N ILE A 208 1.03 -15.90 5.79
CA ILE A 208 1.90 -17.07 5.75
C ILE A 208 1.68 -17.83 4.44
N LYS A 209 0.44 -18.01 3.97
CA LYS A 209 0.14 -18.75 2.72
C LYS A 209 0.56 -18.01 1.44
N ALA A 210 0.50 -16.68 1.42
CA ALA A 210 0.83 -15.85 0.26
C ALA A 210 2.27 -16.05 -0.26
N SER A 211 3.17 -16.71 0.50
CA SER A 211 4.51 -17.16 0.08
C SER A 211 5.41 -16.05 -0.48
N SER A 212 5.03 -14.79 -0.25
CA SER A 212 5.80 -13.66 -0.72
C SER A 212 7.01 -13.53 0.19
N PRO A 213 8.25 -13.46 -0.35
CA PRO A 213 9.34 -12.99 0.48
C PRO A 213 8.86 -11.64 1.03
N TRP A 214 9.07 -11.44 2.33
CA TRP A 214 8.62 -10.26 3.08
C TRP A 214 9.60 -9.05 3.06
N PRO A 215 10.59 -8.90 2.13
CA PRO A 215 11.82 -8.16 2.42
C PRO A 215 11.69 -6.63 2.40
N ILE A 216 10.49 -6.06 2.54
CA ILE A 216 10.26 -4.68 2.11
C ILE A 216 9.50 -3.78 3.09
N LEU A 217 8.95 -4.27 4.22
CA LEU A 217 8.18 -3.36 5.10
C LEU A 217 9.02 -2.47 6.02
N HIS A 218 10.23 -2.87 6.42
CA HIS A 218 11.05 -2.02 7.30
C HIS A 218 11.41 -0.69 6.63
N SER A 219 11.79 -0.72 5.34
CA SER A 219 12.12 0.47 4.57
C SER A 219 10.90 1.29 4.10
N CYS A 220 9.73 0.66 3.88
CA CYS A 220 8.52 1.37 3.45
C CYS A 220 8.05 2.43 4.45
N THR A 221 8.26 2.23 5.75
CA THR A 221 7.79 3.17 6.78
C THR A 221 8.62 4.47 6.80
N LEU A 222 9.90 4.40 6.43
CA LEU A 222 10.81 5.54 6.52
C LEU A 222 10.62 6.51 5.34
N THR A 223 10.27 6.02 4.16
CA THR A 223 10.21 6.84 2.92
C THR A 223 8.80 7.20 2.45
N SER A 224 7.75 6.73 3.13
CA SER A 224 6.36 6.95 2.71
C SER A 224 5.83 8.30 3.17
N ASN A 225 5.29 9.13 2.25
CA ASN A 225 4.75 10.48 2.53
C ASN A 225 3.48 10.45 3.41
N SER A 226 3.64 10.05 4.66
CA SER A 226 2.59 9.59 5.57
C SER A 226 1.50 10.64 5.88
N SER A 227 1.73 11.91 5.54
CA SER A 227 0.76 13.01 5.74
C SER A 227 -0.45 12.95 4.80
N ASN A 228 -0.34 12.38 3.59
CA ASN A 228 -1.42 12.43 2.59
C ASN A 228 -2.25 11.13 2.46
N TYR A 229 -1.89 10.07 3.17
CA TYR A 229 -2.53 8.74 3.01
C TYR A 229 -3.93 8.59 3.61
N ILE A 230 -4.44 9.59 4.33
CA ILE A 230 -5.78 9.55 4.92
C ILE A 230 -6.45 10.88 4.60
N GLY A 231 -7.24 10.89 3.52
CA GLY A 231 -8.02 12.06 3.10
C GLY A 231 -8.65 12.82 4.28
N GLY A 232 -8.13 14.02 4.52
CA GLY A 232 -8.76 15.16 5.20
C GLY A 232 -9.75 14.89 6.34
N ARG A 233 -9.49 13.98 7.29
CA ARG A 233 -10.28 13.91 8.54
C ARG A 233 -9.39 13.91 9.79
N PRO A 234 -9.62 14.82 10.75
CA PRO A 234 -8.73 15.11 11.87
C PRO A 234 -8.76 14.10 13.04
N ASN A 235 -9.40 12.93 12.90
CA ASN A 235 -9.38 11.87 13.93
C ASN A 235 -8.21 10.90 13.69
N LEU A 236 -6.99 11.46 13.64
CA LEU A 236 -5.80 10.84 13.06
C LEU A 236 -4.89 10.11 14.07
N SER A 237 -5.18 10.17 15.37
CA SER A 237 -4.31 9.56 16.38
C SER A 237 -4.46 8.04 16.47
N GLN A 238 -5.67 7.47 16.39
CA GLN A 238 -5.87 6.02 16.56
C GLN A 238 -5.53 5.18 15.32
N LYS A 239 -5.77 5.67 14.09
CA LYS A 239 -5.47 4.90 12.87
C LYS A 239 -3.99 4.89 12.52
N GLN A 240 -3.28 6.00 12.77
CA GLN A 240 -1.82 6.02 12.72
C GLN A 240 -1.22 5.11 13.81
N LEU A 241 -1.82 5.06 15.00
CA LEU A 241 -1.38 4.14 16.05
C LEU A 241 -1.54 2.67 15.61
N ILE A 242 -2.66 2.30 14.97
CA ILE A 242 -2.91 0.92 14.52
C ILE A 242 -1.96 0.53 13.37
N ILE A 243 -1.78 1.38 12.35
CA ILE A 243 -0.85 1.07 11.25
C ILE A 243 0.60 1.08 11.74
N SER A 244 0.95 2.02 12.62
CA SER A 244 2.25 2.02 13.31
C SER A 244 2.40 0.82 14.23
N GLN A 245 1.38 0.34 14.94
CA GLN A 245 1.44 -0.86 15.79
C GLN A 245 1.55 -2.15 14.97
N ILE A 246 0.84 -2.26 13.86
CA ILE A 246 0.94 -3.40 12.94
C ILE A 246 2.34 -3.44 12.30
N LEU A 247 2.93 -2.29 11.97
CA LEU A 247 4.23 -2.19 11.31
C LEU A 247 5.44 -2.09 12.27
N SER A 248 5.25 -1.65 13.52
CA SER A 248 6.28 -1.49 14.57
C SER A 248 6.39 -2.72 15.48
N GLN A 249 5.50 -3.71 15.31
CA GLN A 249 5.54 -4.97 16.05
C GLN A 249 5.95 -6.20 15.20
N PRO A 250 7.01 -6.16 14.36
CA PRO A 250 7.52 -7.40 13.76
C PRO A 250 8.10 -8.35 14.83
N ARG A 251 8.43 -7.83 16.03
CA ARG A 251 9.03 -8.61 17.11
C ARG A 251 8.05 -9.51 17.88
N HIS A 252 6.75 -9.21 17.86
CA HIS A 252 5.75 -10.06 18.53
C HIS A 252 5.14 -11.14 17.63
N LEU A 253 5.21 -10.99 16.30
CA LEU A 253 4.89 -12.08 15.35
C LEU A 253 5.94 -13.21 15.33
N LEU A 254 7.10 -12.97 15.94
CA LEU A 254 8.22 -13.92 16.05
C LEU A 254 8.28 -14.64 17.41
N LEU A 255 7.31 -14.39 18.31
CA LEU A 255 7.24 -14.99 19.66
C LEU A 255 5.99 -15.85 19.89
N ILE A 256 5.38 -16.35 18.82
CA ILE A 256 4.46 -17.50 18.86
C ILE A 256 5.12 -18.65 18.11
#